data_AF-A0A8B5Y267-F1
#
_entry.id   AF-A0A8B5Y267-F1
#
_cell.length_a   1.000
_cell.length_b   1.000
_cell.length_c   1.000
_cell.angle_alpha   90.00
_cell.angle_beta   90.00
_cell.angle_gamma   90.00
#
_symmetry.space_group_name_H-M   'P 1'
#
loop_
_entity.id
_entity.type
_entity.pdbx_description
1 polymer ?
#
loop_
_entity_poly.entity_id
_entity_poly.type
_entity_poly.pdbx_seq_one_letter_code
_entity_poly.pdbx_strand_id
1 'polypeptide(L)'
;MLKQPDRISIFNYCFALGVSEVFFLSSFYLSILDVSLFALALPFSALFLMFSLYLFLRTHKAAKTLPNQEERRREIHAFYHQSFGIFTIIFFTLLFVALAYIPWLENGGHFYLLYCLPMALLCMIPMILSYKGMKLFKLESGRNLTKI
;
A
#
# COMPACT_ATOMS: atom_id res chain seq x y z
N MET A 1 22.83 17.46 -16.05
CA MET A 1 22.48 16.05 -15.74
C MET A 1 21.02 15.83 -16.11
N LEU A 2 20.76 15.09 -17.19
CA LEU A 2 19.40 14.71 -17.60
C LEU A 2 18.80 13.83 -16.51
N LYS A 3 17.77 14.35 -15.83
CA LYS A 3 16.97 13.62 -14.84
C LYS A 3 16.38 12.40 -15.56
N GLN A 4 16.89 11.20 -15.26
CA GLN A 4 16.29 9.97 -15.77
C GLN A 4 14.80 9.99 -15.43
N PRO A 5 13.91 9.64 -16.37
CA PRO A 5 12.48 9.62 -16.11
C PRO A 5 12.24 8.71 -14.90
N ASP A 6 11.59 9.23 -13.86
CA ASP A 6 11.27 8.49 -12.63
C ASP A 6 10.64 7.15 -13.02
N ARG A 7 11.38 6.04 -12.80
CA ARG A 7 10.93 4.71 -13.20
C ARG A 7 9.64 4.38 -12.46
N ILE A 8 8.57 4.08 -13.20
CA ILE A 8 7.29 3.67 -12.61
C ILE A 8 7.44 2.25 -12.11
N SER A 9 7.60 2.09 -10.79
CA SER A 9 7.83 0.79 -10.18
C SER A 9 7.29 0.72 -8.77
N ILE A 10 6.85 -0.46 -8.36
CA ILE A 10 6.42 -0.73 -6.98
C ILE A 10 7.58 -0.60 -5.98
N PHE A 11 8.83 -0.80 -6.43
CA PHE A 11 10.02 -0.65 -5.58
C PHE A 11 10.15 0.76 -4.99
N ASN A 12 9.54 1.77 -5.62
CA ASN A 12 9.54 3.14 -5.13
C ASN A 12 8.86 3.29 -3.77
N TYR A 13 7.92 2.40 -3.41
CA TYR A 13 7.23 2.46 -2.11
C TYR A 13 7.35 1.16 -1.30
N CYS A 14 7.63 0.02 -1.95
CA CYS A 14 7.69 -1.29 -1.29
C CYS A 14 8.73 -1.37 -0.18
N PHE A 15 9.85 -0.62 -0.26
CA PHE A 15 10.83 -0.62 0.82
C PHE A 15 10.23 -0.06 2.13
N ALA A 16 9.62 1.13 2.05
CA ALA A 16 8.95 1.73 3.19
C ALA A 16 7.80 0.86 3.71
N LEU A 17 7.07 0.22 2.80
CA LEU A 17 6.02 -0.73 3.14
C LEU A 17 6.58 -1.95 3.89
N GLY A 18 7.67 -2.55 3.41
CA GLY A 18 8.32 -3.68 4.06
C GLY A 18 8.82 -3.33 5.46
N VAL A 19 9.38 -2.13 5.65
CA VAL A 19 9.77 -1.65 6.99
C VAL A 19 8.53 -1.50 7.89
N SER A 20 7.43 -0.95 7.38
CA SER A 20 6.15 -0.90 8.11
C SER A 20 5.68 -2.27 8.57
N GLU A 21 5.70 -3.27 7.68
CA GLU A 21 5.29 -4.64 7.99
C GLU A 21 6.20 -5.30 9.03
N VAL A 22 7.51 -5.04 9.00
CA VAL A 22 8.44 -5.54 10.03
C VAL A 22 8.07 -5.00 11.41
N PHE A 23 7.79 -3.69 11.53
CA PHE A 23 7.32 -3.12 12.80
C PHE A 23 5.96 -3.67 13.21
N PHE A 24 5.04 -3.87 12.27
CA PHE A 24 3.71 -4.43 12.54
C PHE A 24 3.79 -5.86 13.08
N LEU A 25 4.54 -6.73 12.41
CA LEU A 25 4.75 -8.13 12.85
C LEU A 25 5.52 -8.19 14.16
N SER A 26 6.48 -7.29 14.37
CA SER A 26 7.19 -7.17 15.65
C SER A 26 6.25 -6.76 16.78
N SER A 27 5.33 -5.82 16.54
CA SER A 27 4.28 -5.47 17.49
C SER A 27 3.44 -6.68 17.84
N PHE A 28 2.95 -7.40 16.82
CA PHE A 28 2.10 -8.57 17.02
C PHE A 28 2.82 -9.64 17.86
N TYR A 29 4.08 -9.92 17.52
CA TYR A 29 4.93 -10.84 18.27
C TYR A 29 5.14 -10.41 19.74
N LEU A 30 5.48 -9.14 19.97
CA LEU A 30 5.67 -8.61 21.33
C LEU A 30 4.38 -8.62 22.14
N SER A 31 3.23 -8.42 21.50
CA SER A 31 1.92 -8.50 22.14
C SER A 31 1.59 -9.92 22.58
N ILE A 32 1.97 -10.95 21.82
CA ILE A 32 1.83 -12.36 22.23
C ILE A 32 2.71 -12.67 23.45
N LEU A 33 3.89 -12.06 23.53
CA LEU A 33 4.81 -12.20 24.66
C LEU A 33 4.41 -11.33 25.88
N ASP A 34 3.28 -10.64 25.81
CA ASP A 34 2.78 -9.71 26.85
C ASP A 34 3.78 -8.59 27.22
N VAL A 35 4.61 -8.19 26.25
CA VAL A 35 5.63 -7.14 26.43
C VAL A 35 5.08 -5.80 26.00
N SER A 36 4.99 -4.85 26.93
CA SER A 36 4.38 -3.52 26.72
C SER A 36 5.00 -2.69 25.59
N LEU A 37 6.23 -3.01 25.16
CA LEU A 37 6.91 -2.40 24.00
C LEU A 37 6.16 -2.56 22.68
N PHE A 38 5.20 -3.50 22.57
CA PHE A 38 4.37 -3.66 21.37
C PHE A 38 3.67 -2.34 20.97
N ALA A 39 3.23 -1.56 21.95
CA ALA A 39 2.51 -0.31 21.72
C ALA A 39 3.39 0.77 21.05
N LEU A 40 4.72 0.68 21.16
CA LEU A 40 5.66 1.59 20.48
C LEU A 40 5.88 1.20 19.02
N ALA A 41 5.80 -0.09 18.69
CA ALA A 41 6.04 -0.58 17.33
C ALA A 41 4.91 -0.20 16.35
N LEU A 42 3.65 -0.12 16.83
CA LEU A 42 2.49 0.29 16.01
C LEU A 42 2.63 1.73 15.44
N PRO A 43 3.01 2.76 16.21
CA PRO A 43 3.33 4.08 15.68
C PRO A 43 4.38 4.08 14.56
N PHE A 44 5.46 3.31 14.72
CA PHE A 44 6.50 3.22 13.69
C PHE A 44 5.96 2.55 12.42
N SER A 45 5.20 1.48 12.56
CA SER A 45 4.49 0.85 11.43
C SER A 45 3.62 1.87 10.70
N ALA A 46 2.76 2.60 11.42
CA ALA A 46 1.90 3.62 10.82
C ALA A 46 2.68 4.73 10.11
N LEU A 47 3.80 5.19 10.68
CA LEU A 47 4.65 6.22 10.07
C LEU A 47 5.25 5.74 8.73
N PHE A 48 5.81 4.52 8.71
CA PHE A 48 6.40 3.97 7.50
C PHE A 48 5.33 3.62 6.44
N LEU A 49 4.13 3.20 6.86
CA LEU A 49 2.99 3.05 5.96
C LEU A 49 2.62 4.38 5.31
N MET A 50 2.52 5.46 6.10
CA MET A 50 2.24 6.79 5.57
C MET A 50 3.31 7.26 4.57
N PHE A 51 4.57 6.99 4.85
CA PHE A 51 5.66 7.29 3.92
C PHE A 51 5.56 6.47 2.63
N SER A 52 5.21 5.18 2.73
CA SER A 52 4.93 4.32 1.58
C SER A 52 3.77 4.86 0.73
N LEU A 53 2.67 5.25 1.37
CA LEU A 53 1.50 5.85 0.70
C LEU A 53 1.88 7.14 -0.03
N TYR A 54 2.69 8.00 0.59
CA TYR A 54 3.21 9.20 -0.05
C TYR A 54 4.03 8.88 -1.31
N LEU A 55 4.93 7.90 -1.24
CA LEU A 55 5.76 7.48 -2.38
C LEU A 55 4.93 6.82 -3.49
N PHE A 56 3.89 6.06 -3.13
CA PHE A 56 2.91 5.55 -4.09
C PHE A 56 2.20 6.70 -4.80
N LEU A 57 1.67 7.69 -4.07
CA LEU A 57 0.96 8.83 -4.64
C LEU A 57 1.86 9.67 -5.55
N ARG A 58 3.14 9.84 -5.18
CA ARG A 58 4.14 10.48 -6.03
C ARG A 58 4.35 9.70 -7.33
N THR A 59 4.49 8.38 -7.25
CA THR A 59 4.66 7.50 -8.42
C THR A 59 3.41 7.49 -9.30
N HIS A 60 2.21 7.49 -8.69
CA HIS A 60 0.94 7.63 -9.39
C HIS A 60 0.83 8.94 -10.18
N LYS A 61 1.23 10.07 -9.56
CA LYS A 61 1.26 11.37 -10.25
C LYS A 61 2.23 11.34 -11.44
N ALA A 62 3.44 10.82 -11.25
CA ALA A 62 4.42 10.68 -12.33
C ALA A 62 3.86 9.83 -13.48
N ALA A 63 3.24 8.68 -13.18
CA ALA A 63 2.64 7.80 -14.18
C ALA A 63 1.57 8.50 -15.05
N LYS A 64 0.82 9.43 -14.48
CA LYS A 64 -0.20 10.20 -15.22
C LYS A 64 0.38 11.32 -16.09
N THR A 65 1.54 11.86 -15.76
CA THR A 65 2.14 13.02 -16.45
C THR A 65 3.26 12.65 -17.40
N LEU A 66 3.54 11.35 -17.60
CA LEU A 66 4.64 10.92 -18.45
C LEU A 66 4.36 11.22 -19.93
N PRO A 67 5.28 11.89 -20.66
CA PRO A 67 5.29 11.84 -22.12
C PRO A 67 5.62 10.39 -22.56
N ASN A 68 5.00 9.87 -23.62
CA ASN A 68 5.04 8.46 -24.06
C ASN A 68 4.34 7.44 -23.14
N GLN A 69 3.11 7.71 -22.70
CA GLN A 69 2.28 6.71 -22.00
C GLN A 69 2.02 5.44 -22.83
N GLU A 70 1.96 5.53 -24.16
CA GLU A 70 1.72 4.36 -25.02
C GLU A 70 2.88 3.36 -25.00
N GLU A 71 4.13 3.83 -25.08
CA GLU A 71 5.31 2.96 -25.03
C GLU A 71 5.48 2.28 -23.66
N ARG A 72 5.18 3.01 -22.58
CA ARG A 72 5.31 2.52 -21.19
C ARG A 72 4.03 1.94 -20.62
N ARG A 73 3.02 1.70 -21.46
CA ARG A 73 1.68 1.28 -21.04
C ARG A 73 1.67 -0.03 -20.26
N ARG A 74 2.50 -1.00 -20.68
CA ARG A 74 2.66 -2.29 -19.97
C ARG A 74 3.25 -2.10 -18.57
N GLU A 75 4.26 -1.23 -18.43
CA GLU A 75 4.88 -0.91 -17.14
C GLU A 75 3.88 -0.26 -16.19
N ILE A 76 3.11 0.71 -16.69
CA ILE A 76 2.07 1.41 -15.93
C ILE A 76 0.98 0.45 -15.48
N HIS A 77 0.48 -0.41 -16.37
CA HIS A 77 -0.51 -1.42 -16.02
C HIS A 77 0.02 -2.40 -14.97
N ALA A 78 1.26 -2.90 -15.13
CA ALA A 78 1.89 -3.79 -14.18
C ALA A 78 2.04 -3.15 -12.80
N PHE A 79 2.48 -1.89 -12.74
CA PHE A 79 2.56 -1.11 -11.50
C PHE A 79 1.21 -1.05 -10.78
N TYR A 80 0.12 -0.74 -11.48
CA TYR A 80 -1.21 -0.70 -10.88
C TYR A 80 -1.73 -2.08 -10.47
N HIS A 81 -1.54 -3.11 -11.27
CA HIS A 81 -1.96 -4.47 -10.94
C HIS A 81 -1.26 -4.98 -9.67
N GLN A 82 0.07 -4.82 -9.59
CA GLN A 82 0.85 -5.21 -8.42
C GLN A 82 0.47 -4.38 -7.19
N SER A 83 0.32 -3.06 -7.34
CA SER A 83 -0.07 -2.19 -6.24
C SER A 83 -1.47 -2.51 -5.72
N PHE A 84 -2.42 -2.82 -6.60
CA PHE A 84 -3.74 -3.28 -6.21
C PHE A 84 -3.65 -4.54 -5.32
N GLY A 85 -2.90 -5.55 -5.76
CA GLY A 85 -2.70 -6.78 -4.98
C GLY A 85 -2.08 -6.52 -3.60
N ILE A 86 -0.98 -5.76 -3.55
CA ILE A 86 -0.25 -5.46 -2.31
C ILE A 86 -1.15 -4.72 -1.31
N PHE A 87 -1.78 -3.61 -1.70
CA PHE A 87 -2.63 -2.85 -0.78
C PHE A 87 -3.92 -3.58 -0.41
N THR A 88 -4.39 -4.53 -1.23
CA THR A 88 -5.51 -5.40 -0.88
C THR A 88 -5.16 -6.37 0.23
N ILE A 89 -4.00 -7.03 0.13
CA ILE A 89 -3.53 -7.95 1.17
C ILE A 89 -3.33 -7.22 2.50
N ILE A 90 -2.69 -6.04 2.46
CA ILE A 90 -2.42 -5.25 3.67
C ILE A 90 -3.72 -4.73 4.29
N PHE A 91 -4.66 -4.24 3.47
CA PHE A 91 -5.98 -3.82 3.94
C PHE A 91 -6.69 -4.92 4.73
N PHE A 92 -6.80 -6.11 4.14
CA PHE A 92 -7.48 -7.23 4.81
C PHE A 92 -6.73 -7.68 6.06
N THR A 93 -5.40 -7.74 6.01
CA THR A 93 -4.58 -8.12 7.17
C THR A 93 -4.81 -7.18 8.35
N LEU A 94 -4.73 -5.86 8.11
CA LEU A 94 -4.96 -4.86 9.14
C LEU A 94 -6.41 -4.87 9.66
N LEU A 95 -7.38 -5.06 8.76
CA LEU A 95 -8.79 -5.16 9.14
C LEU A 95 -9.05 -6.40 10.02
N PHE A 96 -8.55 -7.57 9.63
CA PHE A 96 -8.71 -8.79 10.40
C PHE A 96 -8.02 -8.69 11.76
N VAL A 97 -6.82 -8.11 11.82
CA VAL A 97 -6.14 -7.87 13.11
C VAL A 97 -6.97 -6.92 13.98
N ALA A 98 -7.46 -5.80 13.43
CA ALA A 98 -8.32 -4.89 14.19
C ALA A 98 -9.56 -5.60 14.75
N LEU A 99 -10.22 -6.43 13.94
CA LEU A 99 -11.41 -7.19 14.35
C LEU A 99 -11.09 -8.27 15.39
N ALA A 100 -9.97 -8.98 15.22
CA ALA A 100 -9.55 -10.05 16.12
C ALA A 100 -9.20 -9.55 17.53
N TYR A 101 -8.76 -8.30 17.65
CA TYR A 101 -8.44 -7.68 18.94
C TYR A 101 -9.63 -6.97 19.61
N ILE A 102 -10.82 -6.94 19.00
CA ILE A 102 -12.04 -6.40 19.63
C ILE A 102 -12.35 -7.08 20.98
N PRO A 103 -12.35 -8.42 21.10
CA PRO A 103 -12.65 -9.08 22.38
C PRO A 103 -11.60 -8.81 23.48
N TRP A 104 -10.45 -8.22 23.11
CA TRP A 104 -9.30 -7.99 23.97
C TRP A 104 -9.06 -6.49 24.23
N LEU A 105 -10.08 -5.65 24.07
CA LEU A 105 -10.02 -4.19 24.22
C LEU A 105 -9.38 -3.75 25.54
N GLU A 106 -9.75 -4.41 26.65
CA GLU A 106 -9.25 -4.11 28.01
C GLU A 106 -7.78 -4.51 28.21
N ASN A 107 -7.26 -5.48 27.44
CA ASN A 107 -5.89 -6.00 27.54
C ASN A 107 -4.99 -5.46 26.43
N GLY A 108 -5.10 -4.16 26.12
CA GLY A 108 -4.26 -3.51 25.10
C GLY A 108 -4.73 -3.69 23.66
N GLY A 109 -5.82 -4.43 23.40
CA GLY A 109 -6.43 -4.55 22.08
C GLY A 109 -6.90 -3.22 21.49
N HIS A 110 -7.18 -2.23 22.34
CA HIS A 110 -7.50 -0.86 21.91
C HIS A 110 -6.36 -0.21 21.10
N PHE A 111 -5.10 -0.53 21.36
CA PHE A 111 -3.98 -0.04 20.54
C PHE A 111 -4.05 -0.58 19.12
N TYR A 112 -4.31 -1.88 18.95
CA TYR A 112 -4.47 -2.47 17.62
C TYR A 112 -5.66 -1.86 16.88
N LEU A 113 -6.78 -1.62 17.57
CA LEU A 113 -7.93 -0.97 16.96
C LEU A 113 -7.61 0.47 16.53
N LEU A 114 -6.93 1.23 17.40
CA LEU A 114 -6.55 2.62 17.18
C LEU A 114 -5.58 2.80 16.00
N TYR A 115 -4.67 1.87 15.78
CA TYR A 115 -3.67 1.97 14.70
C TYR A 115 -4.07 1.18 13.45
N CYS A 116 -4.51 -0.07 13.58
CA CYS A 116 -4.78 -0.94 12.42
C CYS A 116 -5.99 -0.47 11.61
N LEU A 117 -7.06 0.00 12.27
CA LEU A 117 -8.26 0.43 11.56
C LEU A 117 -7.98 1.68 10.69
N PRO A 118 -7.36 2.78 11.19
CA PRO A 118 -6.97 3.89 10.33
C PRO A 118 -5.97 3.49 9.25
N MET A 119 -4.97 2.66 9.56
CA MET A 119 -4.02 2.17 8.56
C MET A 119 -4.71 1.37 7.43
N ALA A 120 -5.70 0.54 7.77
CA ALA A 120 -6.50 -0.18 6.78
C ALA A 120 -7.28 0.81 5.90
N LEU A 121 -7.99 1.78 6.50
CA LEU A 121 -8.72 2.80 5.75
C LEU A 121 -7.79 3.58 4.79
N LEU A 122 -6.58 3.91 5.23
CA LEU A 122 -5.59 4.59 4.39
C LEU A 122 -5.13 3.72 3.21
N CYS A 123 -5.03 2.40 3.37
CA CYS A 123 -4.72 1.46 2.29
C CYS A 123 -5.83 1.36 1.24
N MET A 124 -7.07 1.78 1.53
CA MET A 124 -8.12 1.85 0.49
C MET A 124 -7.80 2.88 -0.60
N ILE A 125 -7.12 3.98 -0.25
CA ILE A 125 -6.78 5.04 -1.22
C ILE A 125 -5.95 4.48 -2.39
N PRO A 126 -4.77 3.88 -2.16
CA PRO A 126 -3.97 3.32 -3.24
C PRO A 126 -4.64 2.10 -3.89
N MET A 127 -5.44 1.33 -3.17
CA MET A 127 -6.23 0.22 -3.75
C MET A 127 -7.22 0.74 -4.80
N ILE A 128 -8.04 1.74 -4.47
CA ILE A 128 -9.01 2.35 -5.39
C ILE A 128 -8.30 3.00 -6.57
N LEU A 129 -7.22 3.75 -6.33
CA LEU A 129 -6.44 4.38 -7.40
C LEU A 129 -5.81 3.34 -8.33
N SER A 130 -5.32 2.23 -7.78
CA SER A 130 -4.73 1.15 -8.55
C SER A 130 -5.77 0.40 -9.37
N TYR A 131 -6.95 0.13 -8.82
CA TYR A 131 -8.06 -0.47 -9.56
C TYR A 131 -8.50 0.42 -10.74
N LYS A 132 -8.67 1.73 -10.49
CA LYS A 132 -9.01 2.70 -11.54
C LYS A 132 -7.93 2.76 -12.62
N GLY A 133 -6.65 2.82 -12.22
CA GLY A 133 -5.51 2.82 -13.13
C GLY A 133 -5.47 1.55 -13.99
N MET A 134 -5.56 0.37 -13.36
CA MET A 134 -5.59 -0.91 -14.06
C MET A 134 -6.71 -0.97 -15.10
N LYS A 135 -7.93 -0.55 -14.74
CA LYS A 135 -9.08 -0.56 -15.68
C LYS A 135 -8.85 0.36 -16.87
N LEU A 136 -8.34 1.57 -16.66
CA LEU A 136 -8.04 2.54 -17.71
C LEU A 136 -7.02 1.97 -18.70
N PHE A 137 -5.89 1.48 -18.18
CA PHE A 137 -4.81 0.91 -18.99
C PHE A 137 -5.06 -0.53 -19.46
N LYS A 138 -6.19 -1.16 -19.11
CA LYS A 138 -6.66 -2.41 -19.72
C LYS A 138 -7.58 -2.15 -20.91
N LEU A 139 -8.52 -1.19 -20.78
CA LEU A 139 -9.54 -0.88 -21.79
C LEU A 139 -8.95 -0.29 -23.08
N GLU A 140 -7.99 0.62 -22.97
CA GLU A 140 -7.27 1.15 -24.14
C GLU A 140 -6.53 0.05 -24.94
N SER A 141 -6.23 -1.10 -24.31
CA SER A 141 -5.51 -2.20 -24.95
C SER A 141 -6.42 -2.97 -25.88
N GLY A 142 -7.66 -3.18 -25.44
CA GLY A 142 -8.70 -3.80 -26.25
C GLY A 142 -9.13 -2.91 -27.41
N ARG A 143 -9.12 -1.57 -27.23
CA ARG A 143 -9.54 -0.61 -28.26
C ARG A 143 -8.52 -0.44 -29.39
N ASN A 144 -7.24 -0.66 -29.13
CA ASN A 144 -6.19 -0.66 -30.17
C ASN A 144 -6.08 -2.01 -30.90
N LEU A 145 -6.51 -3.12 -30.28
CA LEU A 145 -6.60 -4.44 -30.91
C LEU A 145 -7.76 -4.57 -31.90
N THR A 146 -8.84 -3.79 -31.74
CA THR A 146 -10.00 -3.80 -32.66
C THR A 146 -9.88 -2.80 -33.81
N LYS A 147 -8.73 -2.14 -33.97
CA LYS A 147 -8.45 -1.16 -35.04
C LYS A 147 -7.45 -1.67 -36.10
N ILE A 148 -7.07 -2.94 -36.04
CA ILE A 148 -6.28 -3.64 -37.07
C ILE A 148 -7.22 -4.62 -37.77
#